data_AF-A0A7Z9YC36-F1
#
_entry.id   AF-A0A7Z9YC36-F1
#
_cell.length_a   1.000
_cell.length_b   1.000
_cell.length_c   1.000
_cell.angle_alpha   90.00
_cell.angle_beta   90.00
_cell.angle_gamma   90.00
#
_symmetry.space_group_name_H-M   'P 1'
#
loop_
_entity.id
_entity.type
_entity.pdbx_description
1 polymer ?
#
loop_
_entity_poly.entity_id
_entity_poly.type
_entity_poly.pdbx_seq_one_letter_code
_entity_poly.pdbx_strand_id
1 'polypeptide(L)'
;NLAPVVVFIDEMERFTVERGTRFQRILPVELLNFMDNPQNRGRVLWIGATSRPDLVDPSFRKAGRFDDKLVYLIPHRHDRVDILKKMFAKHKIPHADNLDFNKLAGGDFPEEITGADLELIVRRSFNIAQASGHKQVMQNDLMAAARDFVPRYSPQVYEFLSLLALREANSRFMVPDKVPNSMKRIAFDGERIDKAKIESRLIELERELRIRQGSRYNLW
;
A
#
# COMPACT_ATOMS: atom_id res chain seq x y z
N ASN A 1 -14.86 30.13 13.41
CA ASN A 1 -13.66 29.41 13.90
C ASN A 1 -13.77 27.99 13.36
N LEU A 2 -12.85 27.52 12.50
CA LEU A 2 -12.98 26.23 11.80
C LEU A 2 -12.37 25.03 12.56
N ALA A 3 -11.87 25.23 13.78
CA ALA A 3 -11.27 24.15 14.58
C ALA A 3 -12.35 23.28 15.28
N PRO A 4 -12.16 21.95 15.37
CA PRO A 4 -11.00 21.18 14.88
C PRO A 4 -11.02 20.95 13.36
N VAL A 5 -9.84 21.00 12.72
CA VAL A 5 -9.64 20.76 11.27
C VAL A 5 -8.80 19.51 11.06
N VAL A 6 -9.15 18.71 10.05
CA VAL A 6 -8.28 17.67 9.50
C VAL A 6 -7.74 18.15 8.16
N VAL A 7 -6.42 18.11 7.98
CA VAL A 7 -5.76 18.38 6.71
C VAL A 7 -5.18 17.07 6.17
N PHE A 8 -5.69 16.63 5.02
CA PHE A 8 -5.20 15.45 4.32
C PHE A 8 -4.32 15.88 3.15
N ILE A 9 -3.08 15.37 3.13
CA ILE A 9 -2.11 15.58 2.05
C ILE A 9 -1.84 14.23 1.42
N ASP A 10 -2.35 14.05 0.20
CA ASP A 10 -2.05 12.86 -0.60
C ASP A 10 -0.75 13.04 -1.40
N GLU A 11 -0.12 11.92 -1.76
CA GLU A 11 1.10 11.86 -2.58
C GLU A 11 2.19 12.83 -2.09
N MET A 12 2.53 12.76 -0.81
CA MET A 12 3.52 13.66 -0.17
C MET A 12 4.88 13.70 -0.88
N GLU A 13 5.24 12.64 -1.61
CA GLU A 13 6.42 12.58 -2.45
C GLU A 13 6.47 13.68 -3.52
N ARG A 14 5.32 14.26 -3.92
CA ARG A 14 5.24 15.33 -4.92
C ARG A 14 5.88 16.65 -4.48
N PHE A 15 6.12 16.84 -3.18
CA PHE A 15 6.89 17.98 -2.69
C PHE A 15 8.40 17.87 -2.97
N THR A 16 8.83 16.72 -3.50
CA THR A 16 10.20 16.45 -3.93
C THR A 16 10.18 16.17 -5.44
N VAL A 17 10.98 16.89 -6.21
CA VAL A 17 11.05 16.75 -7.69
C VAL A 17 12.47 16.38 -8.08
N GLU A 18 12.64 15.35 -8.91
CA GLU A 18 13.95 15.00 -9.49
C GLU A 18 14.36 16.02 -10.56
N ARG A 19 15.57 16.58 -10.46
CA ARG A 19 16.21 17.42 -11.48
C ARG A 19 17.64 16.92 -11.73
N GLY A 20 17.80 16.08 -12.75
CA GLY A 20 19.07 15.42 -13.04
C GLY A 20 19.46 14.49 -11.89
N THR A 21 20.70 14.59 -11.39
CA THR A 21 21.15 13.80 -10.22
C THR A 21 20.76 14.39 -8.86
N ARG A 22 19.97 15.48 -8.83
CA ARG A 22 19.60 16.18 -7.59
C ARG A 22 18.09 16.21 -7.39
N PHE A 23 17.66 16.07 -6.14
CA PHE A 23 16.28 16.31 -5.73
C PHE A 23 16.09 17.79 -5.39
N GLN A 24 15.18 18.46 -6.09
CA GLN A 24 14.71 19.81 -5.75
C GLN A 24 13.48 19.70 -4.86
N ARG A 25 13.53 20.36 -3.71
CA ARG A 25 12.41 20.50 -2.79
C ARG A 25 11.55 21.66 -3.22
N ILE A 26 10.24 21.45 -3.33
CA ILE A 26 9.26 22.50 -3.64
C ILE A 26 8.28 22.74 -2.49
N LEU A 27 8.58 22.18 -1.31
CA LEU A 27 7.78 22.30 -0.11
C LEU A 27 7.70 23.77 0.35
N PRO A 28 6.50 24.38 0.44
CA PRO A 28 6.37 25.76 0.91
C PRO A 28 6.80 25.90 2.37
N VAL A 29 7.62 26.89 2.67
CA VAL A 29 8.11 27.16 4.04
C VAL A 29 6.95 27.59 4.94
N GLU A 30 5.94 28.26 4.39
CA GLU A 30 4.74 28.70 5.08
C GLU A 30 3.93 27.51 5.62
N LEU A 31 3.88 26.40 4.87
CA LEU A 31 3.23 25.17 5.33
C LEU A 31 3.97 24.62 6.55
N LEU A 32 5.30 24.58 6.51
CA LEU A 32 6.12 24.12 7.63
C LEU A 32 5.95 25.02 8.86
N ASN A 33 5.98 26.34 8.67
CA ASN A 33 5.76 27.31 9.74
C ASN A 33 4.37 27.14 10.37
N PHE A 34 3.36 26.83 9.56
CA PHE A 34 2.00 26.61 10.05
C PHE A 34 1.88 25.29 10.84
N MET A 35 2.55 24.22 10.39
CA MET A 35 2.64 22.96 11.13
C MET A 35 3.38 23.12 12.46
N ASP A 36 4.46 23.91 12.48
CA ASP A 36 5.29 24.13 13.67
C ASP A 36 4.66 25.08 14.69
N ASN A 37 3.58 25.80 14.31
CA ASN A 37 2.93 26.77 15.18
C ASN A 37 2.24 26.10 16.39
N PRO A 38 2.70 26.34 17.64
CA PRO A 38 2.12 25.70 18.83
C PRO A 38 0.64 26.02 19.04
N GLN A 39 0.15 27.17 18.55
CA GLN A 39 -1.24 27.58 18.66
C GLN A 39 -2.20 26.69 17.85
N ASN A 40 -1.66 25.89 16.92
CA ASN A 40 -2.42 24.95 16.11
C ASN A 40 -2.48 23.54 16.72
N ARG A 41 -1.68 23.24 17.77
CA ARG A 41 -1.67 21.93 18.43
C ARG A 41 -3.05 21.61 19.02
N GLY A 42 -3.53 20.38 18.80
CA GLY A 42 -4.87 19.94 19.23
C GLY A 42 -6.03 20.57 18.44
N ARG A 43 -5.76 21.49 17.51
CA ARG A 43 -6.76 22.15 16.66
C ARG A 43 -6.70 21.68 15.22
N VAL A 44 -5.52 21.25 14.75
CA VAL A 44 -5.29 20.74 13.41
C VAL A 44 -4.68 19.34 13.50
N LEU A 45 -5.34 18.36 12.87
CA LEU A 45 -4.80 17.02 12.65
C LEU A 45 -4.25 16.93 11.23
N TRP A 46 -2.98 16.60 11.10
CA TRP A 46 -2.32 16.38 9.81
C TRP A 46 -2.30 14.90 9.48
N ILE A 47 -2.81 14.54 8.30
CA ILE A 47 -2.73 13.19 7.76
C ILE A 47 -2.03 13.28 6.41
N GLY A 48 -0.94 12.54 6.27
CA GLY A 48 -0.13 12.50 5.07
C GLY A 48 -0.11 11.07 4.51
N ALA A 49 -0.32 10.92 3.20
CA ALA A 49 -0.27 9.65 2.50
C ALA A 49 0.83 9.65 1.44
N THR A 50 1.49 8.52 1.28
CA THR A 50 2.54 8.31 0.26
C THR A 50 2.68 6.83 -0.06
N SER A 51 2.93 6.54 -1.33
CA SER A 51 3.39 5.22 -1.77
C SER A 51 4.92 5.13 -1.83
N ARG A 52 5.60 6.27 -1.71
CA ARG A 52 7.04 6.47 -1.92
C ARG A 52 7.66 7.21 -0.73
N PRO A 53 7.68 6.59 0.46
CA PRO A 53 8.26 7.23 1.63
C PRO A 53 9.72 7.62 1.41
N ASP A 54 10.48 6.88 0.59
CA ASP A 54 11.84 7.19 0.20
C ASP A 54 12.01 8.52 -0.55
N LEU A 55 10.93 9.08 -1.11
CA LEU A 55 10.90 10.36 -1.82
C LEU A 55 10.27 11.50 -1.00
N VAL A 56 9.74 11.21 0.19
CA VAL A 56 9.16 12.25 1.06
C VAL A 56 10.24 13.19 1.57
N ASP A 57 9.98 14.50 1.51
CA ASP A 57 10.89 15.54 2.01
C ASP A 57 11.24 15.27 3.49
N PRO A 58 12.53 15.19 3.87
CA PRO A 58 12.96 14.96 5.25
C PRO A 58 12.42 15.98 6.25
N SER A 59 12.06 17.19 5.81
CA SER A 59 11.44 18.22 6.64
C SER A 59 10.13 17.71 7.25
N PHE A 60 9.35 16.89 6.55
CA PHE A 60 8.12 16.30 7.11
C PHE A 60 8.37 15.28 8.23
N ARG A 61 9.60 14.75 8.34
CA ARG A 61 10.00 13.79 9.38
C ARG A 61 10.51 14.44 10.67
N LYS A 62 10.59 15.77 10.73
CA LYS A 62 10.98 16.46 11.97
C LYS A 62 9.93 16.25 13.05
N ALA A 63 10.38 16.07 14.29
CA ALA A 63 9.51 15.88 15.44
C ALA A 63 8.48 17.02 15.58
N GLY A 64 7.23 16.67 15.87
CA GLY A 64 6.10 17.58 15.96
C GLY A 64 5.32 17.78 14.65
N ARG A 65 5.67 17.03 13.59
CA ARG A 65 4.98 17.07 12.28
C ARG A 65 4.23 15.76 12.05
N PHE A 66 4.66 14.94 11.10
CA PHE A 66 4.09 13.61 10.87
C PHE A 66 4.76 12.60 11.80
N ASP A 67 4.47 12.69 13.09
CA ASP A 67 5.14 11.88 14.10
C ASP A 67 4.77 10.40 13.96
N ASP A 68 3.48 10.06 13.92
CA ASP A 68 3.04 8.67 13.80
C ASP A 68 3.11 8.13 12.36
N LYS A 69 3.62 6.90 12.21
CA LYS A 69 3.76 6.22 10.92
C LYS A 69 2.84 5.01 10.84
N LEU A 70 1.67 5.21 10.26
CA LEU A 70 0.73 4.14 9.96
C LEU A 70 1.15 3.41 8.68
N VAL A 71 1.44 2.11 8.81
CA VAL A 71 1.91 1.28 7.71
C VAL A 71 0.75 0.52 7.08
N TYR A 72 0.63 0.61 5.76
CA TYR A 72 -0.26 -0.22 4.96
C TYR A 72 0.56 -1.21 4.14
N LEU A 73 0.20 -2.49 4.24
CA LEU A 73 0.85 -3.58 3.51
C LEU A 73 -0.16 -4.27 2.58
N ILE A 74 0.35 -5.11 1.68
CA ILE A 74 -0.48 -6.02 0.90
C ILE A 74 -1.34 -6.90 1.83
N PRO A 75 -2.63 -7.11 1.53
CA PRO A 75 -3.54 -7.85 2.38
C PRO A 75 -3.09 -9.29 2.60
N HIS A 76 -3.12 -9.72 3.86
CA HIS A 76 -2.95 -11.12 4.21
C HIS A 76 -4.16 -11.92 3.76
N ARG A 77 -4.03 -13.26 3.64
CA ARG A 77 -5.08 -14.18 3.18
C ARG A 77 -6.47 -13.89 3.75
N HIS A 78 -6.59 -13.73 5.07
CA HIS A 78 -7.87 -13.42 5.72
C HIS A 78 -8.45 -12.07 5.27
N ASP A 79 -7.60 -11.05 5.12
CA ASP A 79 -8.03 -9.72 4.69
C ASP A 79 -8.52 -9.76 3.24
N ARG A 80 -7.94 -10.62 2.39
CA ARG A 80 -8.41 -10.82 1.00
C ARG A 80 -9.83 -11.37 0.95
N VAL A 81 -10.16 -12.35 1.80
CA VAL A 81 -11.53 -12.89 1.88
C VAL A 81 -12.52 -11.79 2.25
N ASP A 82 -12.17 -10.97 3.25
CA ASP A 82 -13.02 -9.88 3.69
C ASP A 82 -13.16 -8.79 2.62
N ILE A 83 -12.07 -8.45 1.91
CA ILE A 83 -12.09 -7.51 0.79
C ILE A 83 -12.99 -8.04 -0.32
N LEU A 84 -12.85 -9.31 -0.73
CA LEU A 84 -13.68 -9.89 -1.79
C LEU A 84 -15.17 -9.78 -1.46
N LYS A 85 -15.57 -10.23 -0.26
CA LYS A 85 -16.96 -10.11 0.20
C LYS A 85 -17.45 -8.67 0.15
N LYS A 86 -16.64 -7.72 0.64
CA LYS A 86 -16.96 -6.28 0.60
C LYS A 86 -17.05 -5.76 -0.83
N MET A 87 -16.22 -6.22 -1.77
CA MET A 87 -16.26 -5.79 -3.16
C MET A 87 -17.51 -6.31 -3.88
N PHE A 88 -17.90 -7.56 -3.66
CA PHE A 88 -19.18 -8.09 -4.16
C PHE A 88 -20.36 -7.28 -3.64
N ALA A 89 -20.37 -6.96 -2.35
CA ALA A 89 -21.42 -6.15 -1.73
C ALA A 89 -21.44 -4.70 -2.23
N LYS A 90 -20.27 -4.03 -2.29
CA LYS A 90 -20.11 -2.63 -2.77
C LYS A 90 -20.68 -2.46 -4.17
N HIS A 91 -20.40 -3.41 -5.06
CA HIS A 91 -20.83 -3.38 -6.46
C HIS A 91 -22.18 -4.03 -6.71
N LYS A 92 -22.84 -4.57 -5.66
CA LYS A 92 -24.12 -5.28 -5.75
C LYS A 92 -24.09 -6.41 -6.80
N ILE A 93 -22.96 -7.13 -6.88
CA ILE A 93 -22.79 -8.22 -7.83
C ILE A 93 -23.41 -9.49 -7.25
N PRO A 94 -24.43 -10.08 -7.90
CA PRO A 94 -25.00 -11.34 -7.46
C PRO A 94 -23.96 -12.45 -7.64
N HIS A 95 -23.84 -13.31 -6.64
CA HIS A 95 -22.95 -14.45 -6.66
C HIS A 95 -23.61 -15.64 -5.96
N ALA A 96 -23.18 -16.85 -6.32
CA ALA A 96 -23.69 -18.06 -5.71
C ALA A 96 -23.44 -18.08 -4.19
N ASP A 97 -24.41 -18.56 -3.42
CA ASP A 97 -24.33 -18.64 -1.94
C ASP A 97 -23.13 -19.49 -1.46
N ASN A 98 -22.69 -20.43 -2.28
CA ASN A 98 -21.57 -21.34 -2.00
C ASN A 98 -20.24 -20.87 -2.63
N LEU A 99 -20.11 -19.60 -3.00
CA LEU A 99 -18.85 -19.08 -3.55
C LEU A 99 -17.73 -19.15 -2.50
N ASP A 100 -16.68 -19.91 -2.80
CA ASP A 100 -15.54 -20.10 -1.90
C ASP A 100 -14.44 -19.07 -2.17
N PHE A 101 -14.50 -17.98 -1.40
CA PHE A 101 -13.49 -16.92 -1.42
C PHE A 101 -12.10 -17.39 -0.94
N ASN A 102 -12.00 -18.48 -0.16
CA ASN A 102 -10.71 -18.96 0.35
C ASN A 102 -9.84 -19.58 -0.75
N LYS A 103 -10.44 -20.01 -1.86
CA LYS A 103 -9.71 -20.49 -3.04
C LYS A 103 -8.91 -19.37 -3.69
N LEU A 104 -9.53 -18.20 -3.87
CA LEU A 104 -8.83 -17.02 -4.39
C LEU A 104 -7.80 -16.48 -3.38
N ALA A 105 -8.16 -16.49 -2.10
CA ALA A 105 -7.28 -15.99 -1.06
C ALA A 105 -6.10 -16.96 -0.72
N GLY A 106 -6.12 -18.18 -1.27
CA GLY A 106 -5.13 -19.24 -1.04
C GLY A 106 -3.99 -19.27 -2.07
N GLY A 107 -3.19 -20.33 -2.03
CA GLY A 107 -1.93 -20.47 -2.79
C GLY A 107 -2.07 -20.68 -4.31
N ASP A 108 -3.29 -20.72 -4.84
CA ASP A 108 -3.54 -20.78 -6.29
C ASP A 108 -3.36 -19.41 -6.98
N PHE A 109 -2.91 -18.39 -6.24
CA PHE A 109 -2.80 -17.01 -6.68
C PHE A 109 -1.51 -16.35 -6.19
N PRO A 110 -0.95 -15.36 -6.92
CA PRO A 110 0.14 -14.52 -6.42
C PRO A 110 -0.08 -14.01 -4.99
N GLU A 111 0.97 -14.06 -4.17
CA GLU A 111 0.94 -13.46 -2.83
C GLU A 111 0.85 -11.92 -2.92
N GLU A 112 1.20 -11.31 -4.04
CA GLU A 112 1.32 -9.86 -4.18
C GLU A 112 0.09 -9.24 -4.86
N ILE A 113 -1.07 -9.42 -4.24
CA ILE A 113 -2.35 -8.86 -4.70
C ILE A 113 -2.82 -7.73 -3.79
N THR A 114 -3.20 -6.60 -4.35
CA THR A 114 -3.73 -5.45 -3.61
C THR A 114 -5.25 -5.51 -3.46
N GLY A 115 -5.81 -4.64 -2.61
CA GLY A 115 -7.28 -4.49 -2.52
C GLY A 115 -7.93 -4.03 -3.84
N ALA A 116 -7.23 -3.16 -4.59
CA ALA A 116 -7.71 -2.69 -5.89
C ALA A 116 -7.70 -3.81 -6.94
N ASP A 117 -6.69 -4.69 -6.89
CA ASP A 117 -6.62 -5.86 -7.77
C ASP A 117 -7.76 -6.85 -7.49
N LEU A 118 -8.08 -7.10 -6.22
CA LEU A 118 -9.23 -7.92 -5.82
C LEU A 118 -10.54 -7.32 -6.32
N GLU A 119 -10.71 -6.00 -6.22
CA GLU A 119 -11.87 -5.31 -6.79
C GLU A 119 -11.97 -5.49 -8.31
N LEU A 120 -10.85 -5.40 -9.03
CA LEU A 120 -10.81 -5.63 -10.47
C LEU A 120 -11.19 -7.08 -10.82
N ILE A 121 -10.68 -8.07 -10.10
CA ILE A 121 -11.01 -9.49 -10.30
C ILE A 121 -12.51 -9.72 -10.10
N VAL A 122 -13.10 -9.15 -9.04
CA VAL A 122 -14.54 -9.25 -8.78
C VAL A 122 -15.34 -8.68 -9.96
N ARG A 123 -14.99 -7.49 -10.44
CA ARG A 123 -15.66 -6.87 -11.59
C ARG A 123 -15.51 -7.69 -12.86
N ARG A 124 -14.32 -8.24 -13.13
CA ARG A 124 -14.09 -9.12 -14.29
C ARG A 124 -14.88 -10.41 -14.19
N SER A 125 -14.98 -11.01 -13.00
CA SER A 125 -15.77 -12.24 -12.80
C SER A 125 -17.24 -12.04 -13.15
N PHE A 126 -17.78 -10.85 -12.88
CA PHE A 126 -19.14 -10.50 -13.27
C PHE A 126 -19.31 -10.39 -14.79
N ASN A 127 -18.35 -9.76 -15.48
CA ASN A 127 -18.37 -9.68 -16.94
C ASN A 127 -18.29 -11.09 -17.58
N ILE A 128 -17.45 -11.98 -17.03
CA ILE A 128 -17.36 -13.38 -17.48
C ILE A 128 -18.69 -14.10 -17.28
N ALA A 129 -19.29 -13.98 -16.09
CA ALA A 129 -20.59 -14.57 -15.79
C ALA A 129 -21.67 -14.11 -16.78
N GLN A 130 -21.73 -12.80 -17.09
CA GLN A 130 -22.67 -12.25 -18.07
C GLN A 130 -22.43 -12.79 -19.48
N ALA A 131 -21.17 -12.84 -19.92
CA ALA A 131 -20.81 -13.38 -21.23
C ALA A 131 -21.14 -14.88 -21.37
N SER A 132 -21.10 -15.62 -20.26
CA SER A 132 -21.50 -17.03 -20.19
C SER A 132 -23.01 -17.24 -19.95
N GLY A 133 -23.81 -16.17 -19.90
CA GLY A 133 -25.26 -16.25 -19.67
C GLY A 133 -25.66 -16.63 -18.24
N HIS A 134 -24.74 -16.55 -17.28
CA HIS A 134 -25.04 -16.81 -15.87
C HIS A 134 -25.81 -15.64 -15.25
N LYS A 135 -26.78 -15.95 -14.39
CA LYS A 135 -27.55 -14.94 -13.63
C LYS A 135 -26.76 -14.34 -12.46
N GLN A 136 -25.70 -15.04 -12.03
CA GLN A 136 -24.87 -14.68 -10.88
C GLN A 136 -23.45 -15.23 -11.11
N VAL A 137 -22.47 -14.64 -10.43
CA VAL A 137 -21.09 -15.12 -10.48
C VAL A 137 -20.99 -16.50 -9.83
N MET A 138 -20.49 -17.46 -10.59
CA MET A 138 -20.17 -18.81 -10.14
C MET A 138 -18.68 -18.93 -9.82
N GLN A 139 -18.28 -20.00 -9.13
CA GLN A 139 -16.88 -20.24 -8.77
C GLN A 139 -15.96 -20.21 -10.01
N ASN A 140 -16.39 -20.79 -11.12
CA ASN A 140 -15.59 -20.85 -12.34
C ASN A 140 -15.34 -19.47 -12.94
N ASP A 141 -16.31 -18.56 -12.87
CA ASP A 141 -16.17 -17.19 -13.39
C ASP A 141 -15.17 -16.39 -12.56
N LEU A 142 -15.23 -16.52 -11.23
CA LEU A 142 -14.29 -15.90 -10.32
C LEU A 142 -12.87 -16.44 -10.53
N MET A 143 -12.70 -17.76 -10.62
CA MET A 143 -11.38 -18.36 -10.85
C MET A 143 -10.85 -18.08 -12.26
N ALA A 144 -11.71 -17.90 -13.26
CA ALA A 144 -11.29 -17.48 -14.60
C ALA A 144 -10.77 -16.04 -14.58
N ALA A 145 -11.50 -15.11 -13.98
CA ALA A 145 -11.06 -13.72 -13.80
C ALA A 145 -9.75 -13.61 -13.02
N ALA A 146 -9.58 -14.48 -12.03
CA ALA A 146 -8.36 -14.60 -11.28
C ALA A 146 -7.20 -15.05 -12.16
N ARG A 147 -7.30 -16.19 -12.85
CA ARG A 147 -6.20 -16.73 -13.66
C ARG A 147 -5.78 -15.81 -14.81
N ASP A 148 -6.71 -15.01 -15.33
CA ASP A 148 -6.47 -13.98 -16.34
C ASP A 148 -5.81 -12.72 -15.77
N PHE A 149 -5.87 -12.51 -14.44
CA PHE A 149 -5.34 -11.30 -13.83
C PHE A 149 -3.81 -11.28 -13.88
N VAL A 150 -3.28 -10.16 -14.39
CA VAL A 150 -1.86 -9.85 -14.40
C VAL A 150 -1.61 -8.67 -13.44
N PRO A 151 -0.81 -8.86 -12.38
CA PRO A 151 -0.45 -7.78 -11.47
C PRO A 151 0.24 -6.62 -12.18
N ARG A 152 0.00 -5.39 -11.71
CA ARG A 152 0.65 -4.20 -12.28
C ARG A 152 2.18 -4.23 -12.08
N TYR A 153 2.63 -4.71 -10.93
CA TYR A 153 4.05 -4.75 -10.57
C TYR A 153 4.53 -6.17 -10.35
N SER A 154 5.85 -6.38 -10.49
CA SER A 154 6.46 -7.66 -10.14
C SER A 154 6.45 -7.86 -8.62
N PRO A 155 6.57 -9.12 -8.15
CA PRO A 155 6.69 -9.42 -6.72
C PRO A 155 7.78 -8.62 -6.00
N GLN A 156 8.92 -8.43 -6.66
CA GLN A 156 10.07 -7.68 -6.12
C GLN A 156 9.73 -6.20 -5.90
N VAL A 157 8.92 -5.59 -6.76
CA VAL A 157 8.49 -4.20 -6.58
C VAL A 157 7.51 -4.08 -5.40
N TYR A 158 6.58 -5.02 -5.25
CA TYR A 158 5.69 -5.04 -4.08
C TYR A 158 6.44 -5.27 -2.77
N GLU A 159 7.44 -6.16 -2.78
CA GLU A 159 8.35 -6.37 -1.67
C GLU A 159 9.09 -5.07 -1.34
N PHE A 160 9.69 -4.42 -2.33
CA PHE A 160 10.41 -3.16 -2.18
C PHE A 160 9.54 -2.08 -1.53
N LEU A 161 8.34 -1.84 -2.05
CA LEU A 161 7.43 -0.81 -1.50
C LEU A 161 6.98 -1.15 -0.07
N SER A 162 6.70 -2.43 0.21
CA SER A 162 6.32 -2.88 1.55
C SER A 162 7.47 -2.70 2.55
N LEU A 163 8.70 -2.99 2.15
CA LEU A 163 9.90 -2.80 2.96
C LEU A 163 10.19 -1.32 3.20
N LEU A 164 10.00 -0.47 2.19
CA LEU A 164 10.08 0.98 2.36
C LEU A 164 9.08 1.49 3.41
N ALA A 165 7.83 1.01 3.37
CA ALA A 165 6.83 1.38 4.37
C ALA A 165 7.21 0.87 5.77
N LEU A 166 7.64 -0.40 5.89
CA LEU A 166 8.10 -0.97 7.16
C LEU A 166 9.34 -0.28 7.70
N ARG A 167 10.25 0.23 6.84
CA ARG A 167 11.41 1.02 7.24
C ARG A 167 11.00 2.33 7.91
N GLU A 168 9.92 2.98 7.50
CA GLU A 168 9.46 4.20 8.18
C GLU A 168 8.72 3.91 9.49
N ALA A 169 8.21 2.70 9.72
CA ALA A 169 7.45 2.35 10.92
C ALA A 169 8.20 2.72 12.21
N ASN A 170 7.55 3.47 13.10
CA ASN A 170 8.12 3.87 14.40
C ASN A 170 7.31 3.36 15.60
N SER A 171 6.22 2.62 15.35
CA SER A 171 5.41 1.99 16.37
C SER A 171 4.90 0.64 15.84
N ARG A 172 5.04 -0.42 16.66
CA ARG A 172 4.51 -1.75 16.31
C ARG A 172 2.98 -1.77 16.28
N PHE A 173 2.33 -0.92 17.07
CA PHE A 173 0.88 -0.74 17.09
C PHE A 173 0.36 -0.14 15.78
N MET A 174 1.18 0.65 15.09
CA MET A 174 0.84 1.28 13.81
C MET A 174 1.18 0.39 12.60
N VAL A 175 1.48 -0.88 12.83
CA VAL A 175 1.80 -1.88 11.80
C VAL A 175 0.77 -2.99 11.88
N PRO A 176 0.21 -3.47 10.74
CA PRO A 176 -0.81 -4.50 10.75
C PRO A 176 -0.37 -5.76 11.50
N ASP A 177 -1.25 -6.36 12.30
CA ASP A 177 -0.94 -7.61 13.03
C ASP A 177 -0.69 -8.78 12.08
N LYS A 178 -1.50 -8.84 11.01
CA LYS A 178 -1.42 -9.86 9.97
C LYS A 178 -0.50 -9.40 8.85
N VAL A 179 0.80 -9.59 9.06
CA VAL A 179 1.82 -9.40 8.02
C VAL A 179 1.99 -10.69 7.21
N PRO A 180 2.14 -10.63 5.86
CA PRO A 180 2.50 -11.79 5.04
C PRO A 180 3.72 -12.55 5.56
N ASN A 181 3.72 -13.88 5.45
CA ASN A 181 4.81 -14.72 5.97
C ASN A 181 6.16 -14.44 5.29
N SER A 182 6.13 -14.16 3.99
CA SER A 182 7.30 -13.70 3.22
C SER A 182 7.94 -12.48 3.87
N MET A 183 7.12 -11.47 4.18
CA MET A 183 7.56 -10.22 4.82
C MET A 183 8.01 -10.41 6.27
N LYS A 184 7.34 -11.27 7.05
CA LYS A 184 7.77 -11.60 8.43
C LYS A 184 9.20 -12.13 8.48
N ARG A 185 9.58 -13.00 7.55
CA ARG A 185 10.94 -13.57 7.51
C ARG A 185 12.01 -12.52 7.19
N ILE A 186 11.67 -11.52 6.39
CA ILE A 186 12.62 -10.53 5.86
C ILE A 186 12.76 -9.35 6.82
N ALA A 187 11.65 -8.87 7.38
CA ALA A 187 11.59 -7.59 8.07
C ALA A 187 11.49 -7.68 9.60
N PHE A 188 11.34 -8.88 10.17
CA PHE A 188 11.11 -9.06 11.60
C PHE A 188 12.13 -9.98 12.26
N ASP A 189 12.38 -9.71 13.55
CA ASP A 189 13.04 -10.60 14.50
C ASP A 189 12.12 -10.78 15.71
N GLY A 190 11.45 -11.93 15.76
CA GLY A 190 10.29 -12.14 16.63
C GLY A 190 9.18 -11.12 16.33
N GLU A 191 8.83 -10.30 17.33
CA GLU A 191 7.80 -9.26 17.20
C GLU A 191 8.37 -7.89 16.78
N ARG A 192 9.70 -7.74 16.77
CA ARG A 192 10.38 -6.48 16.48
C ARG A 192 10.62 -6.34 14.98
N ILE A 193 10.51 -5.11 14.48
CA ILE A 193 10.92 -4.76 13.12
C ILE A 193 12.44 -4.61 13.10
N ASP A 194 13.10 -5.40 12.27
CA ASP A 194 14.55 -5.39 12.10
C ASP A 194 14.92 -4.48 10.92
N LYS A 195 15.25 -3.22 11.24
CA LYS A 195 15.62 -2.21 10.23
C LYS A 195 16.90 -2.57 9.49
N ALA A 196 17.84 -3.26 10.13
CA ALA A 196 19.10 -3.63 9.48
C ALA A 196 18.85 -4.66 8.38
N LYS A 197 18.03 -5.69 8.65
CA LYS A 197 17.60 -6.66 7.62
C LYS A 197 16.83 -5.99 6.48
N ILE A 198 15.91 -5.07 6.83
CA ILE A 198 15.16 -4.30 5.82
C ILE A 198 16.10 -3.52 4.91
N GLU A 199 17.07 -2.77 5.46
CA GLU A 199 18.03 -2.00 4.65
C GLU A 199 18.89 -2.90 3.77
N SER A 200 19.40 -4.01 4.31
CA SER A 200 20.16 -4.98 3.51
C SER A 200 19.34 -5.50 2.32
N ARG A 201 18.07 -5.87 2.54
CA ARG A 201 17.21 -6.37 1.48
C ARG A 201 16.81 -5.27 0.47
N LEU A 202 16.58 -4.04 0.93
CA LEU A 202 16.31 -2.91 0.03
C LEU A 202 17.49 -2.68 -0.93
N ILE A 203 18.73 -2.76 -0.45
CA ILE A 203 19.93 -2.61 -1.29
C ILE A 203 20.01 -3.72 -2.36
N GLU A 204 19.67 -4.96 -2.00
CA GLU A 204 19.60 -6.07 -2.95
C GLU A 204 18.52 -5.84 -4.00
N LEU A 205 17.31 -5.48 -3.58
CA LEU A 205 16.18 -5.18 -4.46
C LEU A 205 16.49 -4.02 -5.41
N GLU A 206 17.16 -2.96 -4.95
CA GLU A 206 17.59 -1.86 -5.82
C GLU A 206 18.50 -2.35 -6.96
N ARG A 207 19.40 -3.31 -6.68
CA ARG A 207 20.27 -3.92 -7.70
C ARG A 207 19.48 -4.83 -8.64
N GLU A 208 18.61 -5.70 -8.10
CA GLU A 208 17.77 -6.62 -8.87
C GLU A 208 16.84 -5.87 -9.83
N LEU A 209 16.19 -4.82 -9.34
CA LEU A 209 15.26 -3.98 -10.09
C LEU A 209 15.96 -2.97 -10.99
N ARG A 210 17.30 -2.91 -10.99
CA ARG A 210 18.11 -1.93 -11.71
C ARG A 210 17.69 -0.49 -11.43
N ILE A 211 17.24 -0.21 -10.21
CA ILE A 211 16.92 1.14 -9.76
C ILE A 211 18.27 1.85 -9.60
N ARG A 212 18.63 2.70 -10.57
CA ARG A 212 19.86 3.51 -10.46
C ARG A 212 19.74 4.40 -9.22
N GLN A 213 20.79 4.49 -8.41
CA GLN A 213 20.89 5.54 -7.40
C GLN A 213 20.74 6.90 -8.09
N GLY A 214 19.62 7.58 -7.83
CA GLY A 214 19.22 8.83 -8.50
C GLY A 214 17.87 8.71 -9.18
N SER A 215 17.65 7.68 -10.01
CA SER A 215 16.44 7.53 -10.83
C SER A 215 15.42 6.60 -10.17
N ARG A 216 15.03 6.98 -8.95
CA ARG A 216 14.04 6.25 -8.14
C ARG A 216 12.62 6.37 -8.69
N TYR A 217 12.39 7.13 -9.76
CA TYR A 217 11.11 7.23 -10.47
C TYR A 217 10.92 6.20 -11.60
N ASN A 218 11.95 5.46 -12.02
CA ASN A 218 11.84 4.52 -13.16
C ASN A 218 11.12 3.19 -12.85
N LEU A 219 10.51 3.05 -11.67
CA LEU A 219 9.65 1.90 -11.34
C LEU A 219 8.20 2.08 -11.84
N TRP A 220 7.91 3.17 -12.57
CA TRP A 220 6.57 3.61 -12.94
C TRP A 220 6.51 4.01 -14.41
#